data_AF-A0A2X2BT84-F1
#
_entry.id   AF-A0A2X2BT84-F1
#
_cell.length_a   1.000
_cell.length_b   1.000
_cell.length_c   1.000
_cell.angle_alpha   90.00
_cell.angle_beta   90.00
_cell.angle_gamma   90.00
#
_symmetry.space_group_name_H-M   'P 1'
#
loop_
_entity.id
_entity.type
_entity.pdbx_description
1 polymer ?
#
loop_
_entity_poly.entity_id
_entity_poly.type
_entity_poly.pdbx_seq_one_letter_code
_entity_poly.pdbx_strand_id
1 'polypeptide(L)'
;MEDLRIAVMKELGGFPYGPGVAIHRYVDTSTIQECVGIFYQPNAYGFAEDGYLLPGSICAIAPPPVGHCDVLAHSVELDYGNVGENELDNAVRSQTVNVTCNRDVSLQVVATGMNNRQVPLRNDNSLYADLYINDKSGEEGEAIFVAKGKMVSIQVSSKLRTNGHVAPGYFSGSGALILTLP
;
A
#
# COMPACT_ATOMS: atom_id res chain seq x y z
N MET A 1 -38.66 -3.32 -29.73
CA MET A 1 -37.39 -2.88 -29.11
C MET A 1 -36.20 -3.03 -30.06
N GLU A 2 -36.16 -4.07 -30.91
CA GLU A 2 -35.11 -4.23 -31.93
C GLU A 2 -35.07 -3.08 -32.95
N ASP A 3 -36.24 -2.61 -33.40
CA ASP A 3 -36.32 -1.50 -34.38
C ASP A 3 -35.83 -0.16 -33.83
N LEU A 4 -35.99 0.08 -32.52
CA LEU A 4 -35.50 1.30 -31.88
C LEU A 4 -33.96 1.27 -31.78
N ARG A 5 -33.38 0.10 -31.50
CA ARG A 5 -31.92 -0.13 -31.47
C ARG A 5 -31.30 0.13 -32.84
N ILE A 6 -31.94 -0.38 -33.90
CA ILE A 6 -31.49 -0.21 -35.29
C ILE A 6 -31.59 1.27 -35.72
N ALA A 7 -32.67 1.96 -35.35
CA ALA A 7 -32.85 3.38 -35.67
C ALA A 7 -31.81 4.27 -34.97
N VAL A 8 -31.54 4.03 -33.69
CA VAL A 8 -30.54 4.79 -32.90
C VAL A 8 -29.12 4.56 -33.43
N MET A 9 -28.77 3.32 -33.81
CA MET A 9 -27.46 3.01 -34.41
C MET A 9 -27.28 3.67 -35.79
N LYS A 10 -28.36 3.86 -36.55
CA LYS A 10 -28.34 4.48 -37.88
C LYS A 10 -28.27 6.00 -37.84
N GLU A 11 -28.93 6.65 -36.87
CA GLU A 11 -28.85 8.11 -36.66
C GLU A 11 -27.52 8.56 -36.06
N LEU A 12 -26.95 7.78 -35.14
CA LEU A 12 -25.65 8.08 -34.52
C LEU A 12 -24.45 7.74 -35.43
N GLY A 13 -24.69 7.18 -36.62
CA GLY A 13 -23.64 6.86 -37.61
C GLY A 13 -22.79 5.65 -37.24
N GLY A 14 -23.30 4.72 -36.42
CA GLY A 14 -22.47 3.75 -35.72
C GLY A 14 -21.52 4.45 -34.74
N PHE A 15 -21.03 3.74 -33.72
CA PHE A 15 -19.89 4.26 -32.96
C PHE A 15 -18.75 4.55 -33.95
N PRO A 16 -18.19 5.77 -34.01
CA PRO A 16 -17.24 6.14 -35.04
C PRO A 16 -16.08 5.16 -34.96
N TYR A 17 -15.98 4.28 -35.96
CA TYR A 17 -14.95 3.28 -36.08
C TYR A 17 -13.62 4.01 -36.28
N GLY A 18 -13.04 4.48 -35.18
CA GLY A 18 -11.63 4.80 -35.10
C GLY A 18 -10.83 3.52 -35.38
N PRO A 19 -9.52 3.65 -35.68
CA PRO A 19 -8.69 2.47 -35.94
C PRO A 19 -8.91 1.44 -34.83
N GLY A 20 -9.06 0.16 -35.19
CA GLY A 20 -9.22 -0.96 -34.24
C GLY A 20 -7.99 -1.21 -33.35
N VAL A 21 -7.13 -0.20 -33.22
CA VAL A 21 -5.90 -0.15 -32.46
C VAL A 21 -5.91 1.17 -31.71
N ALA A 22 -5.75 1.12 -30.40
CA ALA A 22 -5.54 2.33 -29.59
C ALA A 22 -4.21 2.98 -29.99
N ILE A 23 -4.25 4.20 -30.53
CA ILE A 23 -3.05 4.95 -30.89
C ILE A 23 -2.67 5.83 -29.71
N HIS A 24 -1.59 5.47 -29.02
CA HIS A 24 -0.96 6.34 -28.03
C HIS A 24 -0.27 7.51 -28.73
N ARG A 25 -0.62 8.74 -28.35
CA ARG A 25 0.08 9.94 -28.79
C ARG A 25 0.86 10.49 -27.60
N TYR A 26 2.09 10.95 -27.85
CA TYR A 26 2.96 11.63 -26.89
C TYR A 26 3.55 10.76 -25.75
N VAL A 27 3.41 9.43 -25.79
CA VAL A 27 4.02 8.51 -24.80
C VAL A 27 4.58 7.28 -25.52
N ASP A 28 5.78 6.84 -25.15
CA ASP A 28 6.43 5.64 -25.69
C ASP A 28 5.72 4.37 -25.19
N THR A 29 5.21 3.56 -26.13
CA THR A 29 4.46 2.33 -25.83
C THR A 29 5.30 1.22 -25.18
N SER A 30 6.64 1.35 -25.15
CA SER A 30 7.53 0.43 -24.41
C SER A 30 7.56 0.71 -22.90
N THR A 31 7.02 1.85 -22.46
CA THR A 31 7.00 2.29 -21.06
C THR A 31 5.66 2.03 -20.35
N ILE A 32 4.63 1.63 -21.10
CA ILE A 32 3.30 1.30 -20.60
C ILE A 32 3.16 -0.23 -20.50
N GLN A 33 2.71 -0.75 -19.36
CA GLN A 33 2.48 -2.20 -19.21
C GLN A 33 1.03 -2.59 -19.44
N GLU A 34 0.09 -1.65 -19.37
CA GLU A 34 -1.33 -1.89 -19.61
C GLU A 34 -2.08 -0.58 -19.92
N CYS A 35 -3.18 -0.70 -20.67
CA CYS A 35 -4.09 0.39 -21.01
C CYS A 35 -5.43 0.17 -20.29
N VAL A 36 -5.86 1.13 -19.48
CA VAL A 36 -7.18 1.09 -18.83
C VAL A 36 -8.10 2.03 -19.57
N GLY A 37 -9.15 1.49 -20.18
CA GLY A 37 -10.10 2.23 -21.00
C GLY A 37 -11.45 1.51 -21.06
N ILE A 38 -12.45 2.16 -21.67
CA ILE A 38 -13.75 1.56 -21.91
C ILE A 38 -13.71 0.91 -23.29
N PHE A 39 -13.91 -0.40 -23.34
CA PHE A 39 -13.93 -1.17 -24.58
C PHE A 39 -15.34 -1.71 -24.85
N TYR A 40 -15.69 -1.89 -26.12
CA TYR A 40 -16.92 -2.54 -26.56
C TYR A 40 -16.59 -3.72 -27.46
N GLN A 41 -17.42 -4.75 -27.40
CA GLN A 41 -17.38 -5.88 -28.34
C GLN A 41 -18.67 -5.95 -29.14
N PRO A 42 -18.61 -6.41 -30.41
CA PRO A 42 -19.82 -6.58 -31.23
C PRO A 42 -20.64 -7.82 -30.83
N ASN A 43 -20.08 -8.74 -30.02
CA ASN A 43 -20.77 -9.95 -29.57
C ASN A 43 -21.71 -9.65 -28.40
N ALA A 44 -22.93 -10.15 -28.47
CA ALA A 44 -23.99 -9.86 -27.50
C ALA A 44 -23.81 -10.58 -26.14
N TYR A 45 -23.01 -11.65 -26.07
CA TYR A 45 -22.80 -12.46 -24.86
C TYR A 45 -21.42 -13.16 -24.88
N GLY A 46 -20.81 -13.32 -23.69
CA GLY A 46 -19.60 -14.12 -23.48
C GLY A 46 -18.33 -13.33 -23.12
N PHE A 47 -17.26 -14.06 -22.78
CA PHE A 47 -15.91 -13.52 -22.64
C PHE A 47 -15.36 -13.16 -24.02
N ALA A 48 -14.84 -11.94 -24.17
CA ALA A 48 -14.21 -11.48 -25.40
C ALA A 48 -12.70 -11.70 -25.29
N GLU A 49 -12.09 -12.32 -26.31
CA GLU A 49 -10.63 -12.37 -26.42
C GLU A 49 -10.07 -10.99 -26.84
N ASP A 50 -10.86 -10.19 -27.55
CA ASP A 50 -10.51 -8.87 -28.06
C ASP A 50 -11.68 -7.86 -27.92
N GLY A 51 -11.37 -6.56 -27.87
CA GLY A 51 -12.36 -5.49 -27.76
C GLY A 51 -11.92 -4.19 -28.46
N TYR A 52 -12.89 -3.42 -28.95
CA TYR A 52 -12.65 -2.13 -29.58
C TYR A 52 -12.70 -1.02 -28.54
N LEU A 53 -11.76 -0.09 -28.54
CA LEU A 53 -11.82 1.09 -27.68
C LEU A 53 -13.06 1.91 -28.02
N LEU A 54 -13.88 2.24 -27.03
CA LEU A 54 -15.09 3.05 -27.23
C LEU A 54 -14.68 4.41 -27.80
N PRO A 55 -15.28 4.89 -28.89
CA PRO A 55 -14.89 6.16 -29.48
C PRO A 55 -15.10 7.31 -28.48
N GLY A 56 -14.07 8.14 -28.31
CA GLY A 56 -14.04 9.21 -27.31
C GLY A 56 -13.62 8.77 -25.90
N SER A 57 -13.46 7.47 -25.65
CA SER A 57 -12.79 7.02 -24.42
C SER A 57 -11.28 7.28 -24.50
N ILE A 58 -10.69 7.51 -23.33
CA ILE A 58 -9.25 7.68 -23.20
C ILE A 58 -8.63 6.34 -22.80
N CYS A 59 -7.43 6.08 -23.31
CA CYS A 59 -6.56 5.10 -22.69
C CYS A 59 -5.84 5.78 -21.54
N ALA A 60 -6.25 5.50 -20.30
CA ALA A 60 -5.48 5.88 -19.15
C ALA A 60 -4.29 4.92 -19.03
N ILE A 61 -3.10 5.50 -18.90
CA ILE A 61 -1.89 4.75 -18.60
C ILE A 61 -2.06 4.23 -17.18
N ALA A 62 -2.14 2.91 -17.01
CA ALA A 62 -2.03 2.41 -15.65
C ALA A 62 -0.64 2.77 -15.14
N PRO A 63 -0.51 3.12 -13.85
CA PRO A 63 0.80 3.33 -13.24
C PRO A 63 1.73 2.18 -13.65
N PRO A 64 2.95 2.47 -14.14
CA PRO A 64 3.93 1.42 -14.40
C PRO A 64 3.96 0.51 -13.17
N PRO A 65 3.97 -0.82 -13.31
CA PRO A 65 3.96 -1.67 -12.13
C PRO A 65 5.25 -1.40 -11.37
N VAL A 66 5.09 -0.70 -10.25
CA VAL A 66 6.15 -0.26 -9.31
C VAL A 66 6.79 -1.44 -8.57
N GLY A 67 6.49 -2.67 -9.02
CA GLY A 67 6.75 -3.89 -8.32
C GLY A 67 5.64 -4.23 -7.34
N HIS A 68 5.66 -5.47 -6.88
CA HIS A 68 4.86 -5.97 -5.78
C HIS A 68 5.82 -6.44 -4.69
N CYS A 69 5.53 -6.08 -3.45
CA CYS A 69 6.29 -6.51 -2.29
C CYS A 69 5.38 -7.24 -1.31
N ASP A 70 5.84 -8.40 -0.85
CA ASP A 70 5.18 -9.21 0.16
C ASP A 70 5.84 -8.96 1.51
N VAL A 71 5.02 -8.65 2.51
CA VAL A 71 5.42 -8.63 3.92
C VAL A 71 5.13 -10.01 4.49
N LEU A 72 6.18 -10.72 4.91
CA LEU A 72 6.08 -12.10 5.36
C LEU A 72 5.62 -12.23 6.84
N ALA A 73 5.43 -11.10 7.52
CA ALA A 73 4.83 -11.04 8.85
C ALA A 73 3.39 -10.50 8.73
N HIS A 74 2.42 -11.29 9.16
CA HIS A 74 1.00 -10.90 9.14
C HIS A 74 0.66 -9.84 10.21
N SER A 75 1.46 -9.77 11.28
CA SER A 75 1.33 -8.79 12.36
C SER A 75 2.66 -8.60 13.09
N VAL A 76 2.86 -7.42 13.65
CA VAL A 76 3.98 -7.10 14.55
C VAL A 76 3.41 -7.00 15.97
N GLU A 77 3.84 -7.89 16.85
CA GLU A 77 3.43 -7.92 18.25
C GLU A 77 4.66 -7.73 19.14
N LEU A 78 4.68 -6.61 19.86
CA LEU A 78 5.78 -6.23 20.74
C LEU A 78 5.34 -6.45 22.20
N ASP A 79 5.50 -7.68 22.68
CA ASP A 79 5.14 -8.04 24.05
C ASP A 79 6.28 -7.71 25.04
N TYR A 80 5.96 -6.86 26.01
CA TYR A 80 6.86 -6.48 27.10
C TYR A 80 6.89 -7.51 28.22
N GLY A 81 5.86 -8.35 28.35
CA GLY A 81 5.65 -9.26 29.45
C GLY A 81 5.35 -8.51 30.76
N ASN A 82 5.72 -9.13 31.88
CA ASN A 82 5.64 -8.48 33.18
C ASN A 82 6.83 -7.55 33.38
N VAL A 83 6.56 -6.25 33.50
CA VAL A 83 7.59 -5.22 33.74
C VAL A 83 7.31 -4.53 35.08
N GLY A 84 8.32 -4.46 35.94
CA GLY A 84 8.23 -3.72 37.20
C GLY A 84 8.19 -2.21 36.97
N GLU A 85 7.61 -1.45 37.91
CA GLU A 85 7.50 0.02 37.79
C GLU A 85 8.88 0.70 37.59
N ASN A 86 9.91 0.16 38.24
CA ASN A 86 11.30 0.62 38.15
C ASN A 86 11.98 0.31 36.81
N GLU A 87 11.46 -0.64 36.04
CA GLU A 87 11.99 -1.06 34.74
C GLU A 87 11.08 -0.64 33.57
N LEU A 88 9.95 0.01 33.89
CA LEU A 88 8.92 0.37 32.93
C LEU A 88 9.40 1.46 31.96
N ASP A 89 10.02 2.52 32.47
CA ASP A 89 10.55 3.58 31.61
C ASP A 89 11.80 3.10 30.87
N ASN A 90 11.83 3.34 29.55
CA ASN A 90 12.87 2.90 28.63
C ASN A 90 12.96 1.40 28.36
N ALA A 91 11.99 0.58 28.80
CA ALA A 91 11.92 -0.81 28.36
C ALA A 91 11.79 -0.88 26.83
N VAL A 92 12.59 -1.73 26.18
CA VAL A 92 12.59 -1.90 24.72
C VAL A 92 12.17 -3.31 24.34
N ARG A 93 11.36 -3.41 23.28
CA ARG A 93 11.05 -4.65 22.58
C ARG A 93 11.20 -4.45 21.09
N SER A 94 11.66 -5.49 20.40
CA SER A 94 11.91 -5.45 18.98
C SER A 94 11.43 -6.74 18.32
N GLN A 95 10.96 -6.62 17.09
CA GLN A 95 10.61 -7.74 16.23
C GLN A 95 11.10 -7.47 14.82
N THR A 96 11.52 -8.53 14.13
CA THR A 96 11.97 -8.44 12.75
C THR A 96 10.83 -8.77 11.80
N VAL A 97 10.62 -7.90 10.83
CA VAL A 97 9.71 -8.08 9.71
C VAL A 97 10.52 -8.35 8.45
N ASN A 98 10.13 -9.36 7.70
CA ASN A 98 10.79 -9.70 6.44
C ASN A 98 9.94 -9.24 5.25
N VAL A 99 10.58 -8.59 4.30
CA VAL A 99 9.96 -8.09 3.07
C VAL A 99 10.70 -8.66 1.87
N THR A 100 9.97 -9.04 0.83
CA THR A 100 10.52 -9.48 -0.45
C THR A 100 9.76 -8.82 -1.58
N CYS A 101 10.43 -8.53 -2.70
CA CYS A 101 9.82 -7.85 -3.84
C CYS A 101 10.08 -8.59 -5.14
N ASN A 102 9.16 -8.49 -6.11
CA ASN A 102 9.28 -9.13 -7.42
C ASN A 102 10.20 -8.37 -8.41
N ARG A 103 10.65 -7.17 -8.03
CA ARG A 103 11.56 -6.28 -8.78
C ARG A 103 12.45 -5.52 -7.80
N ASP A 104 13.52 -4.93 -8.32
CA ASP A 104 14.39 -4.03 -7.55
C ASP A 104 13.62 -2.75 -7.22
N VAL A 105 13.45 -2.45 -5.93
CA VAL A 105 12.67 -1.28 -5.49
C VAL A 105 13.21 -0.74 -4.17
N SER A 106 13.10 0.58 -3.97
CA SER A 106 13.36 1.21 -2.68
C SER A 106 12.04 1.52 -2.00
N LEU A 107 11.77 0.86 -0.88
CA LEU A 107 10.58 1.09 -0.06
C LEU A 107 10.83 2.20 0.94
N GLN A 108 9.86 3.08 1.17
CA GLN A 108 9.88 3.95 2.34
C GLN A 108 9.01 3.32 3.42
N VAL A 109 9.61 3.04 4.57
CA VAL A 109 8.97 2.35 5.70
C VAL A 109 8.85 3.31 6.88
N VAL A 110 7.64 3.49 7.38
CA VAL A 110 7.32 4.41 8.48
C VAL A 110 6.51 3.66 9.53
N ALA A 111 6.78 3.91 10.81
CA ALA A 111 5.98 3.44 11.93
C ALA A 111 5.35 4.62 12.67
N THR A 112 4.05 4.57 12.89
CA THR A 112 3.31 5.67 13.52
C THR A 112 2.24 5.17 14.49
N GLY A 113 2.02 5.92 15.57
CA GLY A 113 0.89 5.73 16.48
C GLY A 113 -0.28 6.66 16.13
N MET A 114 -1.33 6.67 16.96
CA MET A 114 -2.48 7.55 16.75
C MET A 114 -2.14 9.05 16.87
N ASN A 115 -1.14 9.40 17.68
CA ASN A 115 -0.77 10.79 18.00
C ASN A 115 0.69 11.06 17.66
N ASN A 116 1.03 11.14 16.38
CA ASN A 116 2.32 11.63 15.88
C ASN A 116 3.57 11.02 16.59
N ARG A 117 3.91 9.76 16.27
CA ARG A 117 5.00 8.88 16.83
C ARG A 117 4.60 7.94 17.95
N GLN A 118 3.72 8.41 18.82
CA GLN A 118 3.47 7.73 20.08
C GLN A 118 2.26 6.82 20.01
N VAL A 119 2.43 5.60 20.50
CA VAL A 119 1.33 4.68 20.76
C VAL A 119 0.91 4.87 22.21
N PRO A 120 -0.23 5.50 22.50
CA PRO A 120 -0.75 5.52 23.86
C PRO A 120 -1.11 4.09 24.27
N LEU A 121 -0.54 3.63 25.38
CA LEU A 121 -0.80 2.30 25.92
C LEU A 121 -1.87 2.32 27.02
N ARG A 122 -2.26 3.52 27.44
CA ARG A 122 -3.32 3.81 28.39
C ARG A 122 -4.08 5.07 28.04
N ASN A 123 -5.34 5.13 28.49
CA ASN A 123 -6.25 6.24 28.22
C ASN A 123 -5.85 7.54 28.94
N ASP A 124 -5.12 7.44 30.06
CA ASP A 124 -4.62 8.59 30.83
C ASP A 124 -3.30 9.15 30.30
N ASN A 125 -2.74 8.55 29.23
CA ASN A 125 -1.46 8.89 28.65
C ASN A 125 -0.28 8.85 29.65
N SER A 126 -0.43 8.11 30.75
CA SER A 126 0.64 7.88 31.75
C SER A 126 1.74 6.97 31.21
N LEU A 127 1.40 6.12 30.23
CA LEU A 127 2.29 5.18 29.58
C LEU A 127 2.06 5.19 28.07
N TYR A 128 3.13 5.36 27.31
CA TYR A 128 3.12 5.36 25.86
C TYR A 128 4.40 4.70 25.31
N ALA A 129 4.36 4.36 24.03
CA ALA A 129 5.44 3.69 23.32
C ALA A 129 5.91 4.55 22.14
N ASP A 130 7.21 4.85 22.10
CA ASP A 130 7.86 5.42 20.92
C ASP A 130 8.23 4.27 19.96
N LEU A 131 7.96 4.43 18.68
CA LEU A 131 8.26 3.43 17.65
C LEU A 131 9.54 3.78 16.88
N TYR A 132 10.28 2.76 16.45
CA TYR A 132 11.53 2.88 15.71
C TYR A 132 11.63 1.84 14.59
N ILE A 133 12.33 2.21 13.52
CA ILE A 133 12.67 1.36 12.37
C ILE A 133 14.19 1.36 12.22
N ASN A 134 14.84 0.20 12.37
CA ASN A 134 16.30 0.05 12.34
C ASN A 134 17.03 1.17 13.10
N ASP A 135 16.63 1.39 14.36
CA ASP A 135 17.13 2.42 15.28
C ASP A 135 16.82 3.89 14.91
N LYS A 136 16.15 4.16 13.79
CA LYS A 136 15.64 5.50 13.42
C LYS A 136 14.24 5.73 13.97
N SER A 137 13.89 7.00 14.17
CA SER A 137 12.53 7.35 14.59
C SER A 137 11.52 6.80 13.60
N GLY A 138 10.48 6.12 14.11
CA GLY A 138 9.46 5.49 13.27
C GLY A 138 8.81 6.45 12.29
N GLU A 139 8.59 7.71 12.68
CA GLU A 139 7.98 8.72 11.80
C GLU A 139 8.90 9.25 10.71
N GLU A 140 10.20 9.41 11.01
CA GLU A 140 11.17 9.76 9.97
C GLU A 140 11.25 8.63 8.93
N GLY A 141 11.07 7.40 9.43
CA GLY A 141 11.10 6.19 8.64
C GLY A 141 12.46 5.91 8.03
N GLU A 142 12.49 4.95 7.13
CA GLU A 142 13.70 4.58 6.43
C GLU A 142 13.42 4.12 5.00
N ALA A 143 14.30 4.53 4.08
CA ALA A 143 14.36 4.01 2.74
C ALA A 143 15.15 2.68 2.73
N ILE A 144 14.49 1.60 2.33
CA ILE A 144 15.01 0.23 2.33
C ILE A 144 15.01 -0.30 0.91
N PHE A 145 16.21 -0.56 0.39
CA PHE A 145 16.36 -1.18 -0.92
C PHE A 145 16.14 -2.69 -0.84
N VAL A 146 15.23 -3.20 -1.66
CA VAL A 146 14.93 -4.62 -1.80
C VAL A 146 15.24 -5.05 -3.22
N ALA A 147 16.24 -5.92 -3.36
CA ALA A 147 16.56 -6.53 -4.65
C ALA A 147 15.53 -7.61 -5.02
N LYS A 148 15.30 -7.78 -6.31
CA LYS A 148 14.37 -8.75 -6.89
C LYS A 148 14.58 -10.16 -6.31
N GLY A 149 13.52 -10.71 -5.72
CA GLY A 149 13.49 -12.05 -5.14
C GLY A 149 14.39 -12.22 -3.92
N LYS A 150 14.93 -11.14 -3.36
CA LYS A 150 15.71 -11.15 -2.12
C LYS A 150 14.84 -10.71 -0.96
N MET A 151 15.08 -11.36 0.17
CA MET A 151 14.47 -11.03 1.43
C MET A 151 15.32 -9.99 2.16
N VAL A 152 14.69 -8.93 2.64
CA VAL A 152 15.29 -7.92 3.50
C VAL A 152 14.57 -7.92 4.83
N SER A 153 15.35 -7.87 5.91
CA SER A 153 14.85 -7.82 7.28
C SER A 153 14.83 -6.39 7.79
N ILE A 154 13.70 -5.99 8.37
CA ILE A 154 13.45 -4.68 8.96
C ILE A 154 13.21 -4.89 10.44
N GLN A 155 14.01 -4.25 11.29
CA GLN A 155 13.77 -4.29 12.73
C GLN A 155 12.78 -3.20 13.11
N VAL A 156 11.63 -3.61 13.64
CA VAL A 156 10.65 -2.72 14.26
C VAL A 156 10.84 -2.81 15.76
N SER A 157 11.08 -1.69 16.42
CA SER A 157 11.22 -1.67 17.88
C SER A 157 10.33 -0.62 18.51
N SER A 158 10.01 -0.84 19.78
CA SER A 158 9.24 0.09 20.58
C SER A 158 9.88 0.27 21.95
N LYS A 159 9.91 1.52 22.39
CA LYS A 159 10.47 1.94 23.67
C LYS A 159 9.38 2.54 24.54
N LEU A 160 9.17 1.98 25.73
CA LEU A 160 8.23 2.53 26.70
C LEU A 160 8.72 3.84 27.27
N ARG A 161 7.78 4.74 27.50
CA ARG A 161 7.97 6.04 28.12
C ARG A 161 6.84 6.31 29.09
N THR A 162 7.18 6.84 30.25
CA THR A 162 6.21 7.18 31.29
C THR A 162 6.01 8.69 31.40
N ASN A 163 4.81 9.09 31.80
CA ASN A 163 4.46 10.47 32.14
C ASN A 163 3.84 10.49 33.54
N GLY A 164 4.69 10.64 34.55
CA GLY A 164 4.30 10.56 35.96
C GLY A 164 4.17 9.13 36.46
N HIS A 165 3.37 8.94 37.51
CA HIS A 165 3.15 7.63 38.11
C HIS A 165 2.19 6.80 37.24
N VAL A 166 2.58 5.54 36.98
CA VAL A 166 1.77 4.59 36.21
C VAL A 166 1.16 3.60 37.18
N ALA A 167 -0.18 3.59 37.30
CA ALA A 167 -0.86 2.65 38.17
C ALA A 167 -0.59 1.19 37.75
N PRO A 168 -0.49 0.22 38.67
CA PRO A 168 -0.35 -1.19 38.30
C PRO A 168 -1.53 -1.70 37.44
N GLY A 169 -1.25 -2.60 36.49
CA GLY A 169 -2.27 -3.24 35.67
C GLY A 169 -1.87 -3.39 34.20
N TYR A 170 -2.74 -4.06 33.43
CA TYR A 170 -2.53 -4.30 32.01
C TYR A 170 -2.49 -3.00 31.20
N PHE A 171 -1.73 -3.01 30.12
CA PHE A 171 -1.65 -1.93 29.14
C PHE A 171 -1.57 -2.53 27.74
N SER A 172 -2.10 -1.80 26.77
CA SER A 172 -2.08 -2.22 25.36
C SER A 172 -2.33 -1.02 24.48
N GLY A 173 -1.71 -1.00 23.31
CA GLY A 173 -1.99 0.00 22.29
C GLY A 173 -1.69 -0.54 20.91
N SER A 174 -2.00 0.25 19.90
CA SER A 174 -1.78 -0.13 18.50
C SER A 174 -1.25 1.05 17.72
N GLY A 175 -0.36 0.74 16.78
CA GLY A 175 0.14 1.65 15.77
C GLY A 175 0.01 1.03 14.40
N ALA A 176 0.51 1.75 13.40
CA ALA A 176 0.57 1.30 12.01
C ALA A 176 2.02 1.26 11.54
N LEU A 177 2.36 0.20 10.82
CA LEU A 177 3.56 0.11 9.99
C LEU A 177 3.12 0.34 8.55
N ILE A 178 3.62 1.40 7.93
CA ILE A 178 3.25 1.84 6.59
C ILE A 178 4.45 1.61 5.68
N LEU A 179 4.23 0.83 4.62
CA LEU A 179 5.21 0.61 3.56
C LEU A 179 4.69 1.30 2.31
N THR A 180 5.51 2.17 1.72
CA THR A 180 5.18 2.87 0.49
C THR A 180 6.17 2.51 -0.60
N LEU A 181 5.61 2.17 -1.77
CA LEU A 181 6.32 2.02 -3.03
C LEU A 181 6.34 3.39 -3.71
N PRO A 182 7.49 3.84 -4.25
CA PRO A 182 7.60 5.11 -4.97
C PRO A 182 6.83 5.11 -6.30
#